data_AF-A0A830EHQ8-F1
#
_entry.id   AF-A0A830EHQ8-F1
#
_cell.length_a   1.000
_cell.length_b   1.000
_cell.length_c   1.000
_cell.angle_alpha   90.00
_cell.angle_beta   90.00
_cell.angle_gamma   90.00
#
_symmetry.space_group_name_H-M   'P 1'
#
loop_
_entity.id
_entity.type
_entity.pdbx_description
1 polymer ?
#
loop_
_entity_poly.entity_id
_entity_poly.type
_entity_poly.pdbx_seq_one_letter_code
_entity_poly.pdbx_strand_id
1 'polypeptide(L)'
;MSLADNPDPENLTNVDKPAVVDVDGAGNVYVASAKVRDNGWLWLKQWDGQTFKLPPHRVNAVQRIRKERYGVADDRGMKPQRIADKNWRRRAREMTAETADADGAGEAVVGDD
;
A
#
# COMPACT_ATOMS: atom_id res chain seq x y z
N MET A 1 12.52 2.34 11.76
CA MET A 1 11.09 2.41 12.14
C MET A 1 10.50 1.03 11.90
N SER A 2 9.73 0.47 12.83
CA SER A 2 9.37 -0.96 12.82
C SER A 2 8.56 -1.38 11.59
N LEU A 3 8.93 -2.51 10.97
CA LEU A 3 8.28 -3.20 9.83
C LEU A 3 6.77 -3.50 9.99
N ALA A 4 6.18 -3.22 11.16
CA ALA A 4 4.83 -3.64 11.54
C ALA A 4 3.69 -2.78 10.97
N ASP A 5 3.96 -1.64 10.32
CA ASP A 5 2.91 -0.79 9.73
C ASP A 5 2.79 -0.89 8.20
N ASN A 6 3.62 -1.72 7.55
CA ASN A 6 3.58 -1.85 6.09
C ASN A 6 2.32 -2.64 5.69
N PRO A 7 1.50 -2.10 4.77
CA PRO A 7 0.27 -2.76 4.36
C PRO A 7 0.56 -4.02 3.55
N ASP A 8 -0.05 -5.14 3.95
CA ASP A 8 0.10 -6.42 3.27
C ASP A 8 -0.98 -6.57 2.17
N PRO A 9 -0.61 -6.69 0.88
CA PRO A 9 -1.57 -6.86 -0.21
C PRO A 9 -2.36 -8.18 -0.16
N GLU A 10 -1.89 -9.17 0.62
CA GLU A 10 -2.60 -10.42 0.87
C GLU A 10 -3.53 -10.37 2.07
N ASN A 11 -3.28 -9.47 3.03
CA ASN A 11 -4.05 -9.38 4.27
C ASN A 11 -4.52 -7.94 4.52
N LEU A 12 -5.45 -7.50 3.68
CA LEU A 12 -6.05 -6.19 3.77
C LEU A 12 -7.20 -6.16 4.78
N THR A 13 -7.33 -5.04 5.46
CA THR A 13 -8.46 -4.73 6.32
C THR A 13 -9.52 -3.94 5.57
N ASN A 14 -10.66 -3.67 6.22
CA ASN A 14 -11.70 -2.82 5.65
C ASN A 14 -11.26 -1.35 5.46
N VAL A 15 -10.28 -0.87 6.23
CA VAL A 15 -9.79 0.51 6.11
C VAL A 15 -8.87 0.70 4.91
N ASP A 16 -8.25 -0.38 4.44
CA ASP A 16 -7.38 -0.36 3.27
C ASP A 16 -8.21 -0.21 2.00
N LYS A 17 -7.88 0.84 1.24
CA LYS A 17 -8.59 1.24 0.01
C LYS A 17 -7.57 1.36 -1.12
N PRO A 18 -7.03 0.22 -1.62
CA PRO A 18 -5.99 0.24 -2.63
C PRO A 18 -6.50 0.96 -3.88
N ALA A 19 -5.65 1.80 -4.46
CA ALA A 19 -6.03 2.65 -5.57
C ALA A 19 -4.82 3.00 -6.44
N VAL A 20 -5.10 3.34 -7.69
CA VAL A 20 -4.16 4.08 -8.55
C VAL A 20 -4.59 5.54 -8.52
N VAL A 21 -3.65 6.43 -8.24
CA VAL A 21 -3.87 7.87 -8.16
C VAL A 21 -3.07 8.52 -9.27
N ASP A 22 -3.74 9.20 -10.19
CA ASP A 22 -3.05 10.02 -11.20
C ASP A 22 -2.71 11.37 -10.58
N VAL A 23 -1.41 11.63 -10.41
CA VAL A 23 -0.89 12.82 -9.75
C VAL A 23 -0.22 13.72 -10.78
N ASP A 24 -0.60 14.98 -10.78
CA ASP A 24 -0.02 15.99 -11.67
C ASP A 24 1.51 16.10 -11.48
N GLY A 25 2.24 15.88 -12.57
CA GLY A 25 3.71 15.89 -12.63
C GLY A 25 4.41 14.59 -12.20
N ALA A 26 3.74 13.68 -11.49
CA ALA A 26 4.31 12.39 -11.06
C ALA A 26 3.72 11.17 -11.82
N GLY A 27 2.53 11.33 -12.42
CA GLY A 27 1.80 10.28 -13.12
C GLY A 27 1.07 9.32 -12.17
N ASN A 28 0.89 8.08 -12.62
CA ASN A 28 0.11 7.06 -11.91
C ASN A 28 0.89 6.48 -10.71
N VAL A 29 0.46 6.84 -9.51
CA VAL A 29 0.99 6.33 -8.25
C VAL A 29 0.10 5.21 -7.73
N TYR A 30 0.69 4.05 -7.42
CA TYR A 30 -0.03 2.93 -6.86
C TYR A 30 0.07 2.92 -5.33
N VAL A 31 -1.07 2.95 -4.65
CA VAL A 31 -1.14 3.10 -3.18
C VAL A 31 -1.95 2.00 -2.52
N ALA A 32 -1.60 1.71 -1.26
CA ALA A 32 -2.31 0.77 -0.41
C ALA A 32 -3.64 1.34 0.12
N SER A 33 -3.71 2.65 0.35
CA SER A 33 -4.95 3.30 0.73
C SER A 33 -5.05 4.73 0.19
N ALA A 34 -6.23 5.07 -0.35
CA ALA A 34 -6.59 6.42 -0.76
C ALA A 34 -7.90 6.86 -0.10
N LYS A 35 -7.84 7.96 0.67
CA LYS A 35 -8.99 8.55 1.35
C LYS A 35 -9.10 10.04 1.07
N VAL A 36 -10.14 10.41 0.33
CA VAL A 36 -10.55 11.82 0.19
C VAL A 36 -11.12 12.30 1.52
N ARG A 37 -10.64 13.45 1.99
CA ARG A 37 -11.11 14.15 3.18
C ARG A 37 -12.20 15.14 2.82
N ASP A 38 -12.96 15.56 3.83
CA ASP A 38 -14.08 16.49 3.68
C ASP A 38 -13.66 17.86 3.12
N ASN A 39 -12.40 18.25 3.34
CA ASN A 39 -11.80 19.47 2.78
C ASN A 39 -11.21 19.28 1.37
N GLY A 40 -11.48 18.15 0.70
CA GLY A 40 -10.99 17.83 -0.64
C GLY A 40 -9.56 17.31 -0.72
N TRP A 41 -8.81 17.28 0.38
CA TRP A 41 -7.46 16.72 0.39
C TRP A 41 -7.48 15.21 0.28
N LEU A 42 -6.51 14.65 -0.44
CA LEU A 42 -6.33 13.22 -0.56
C LEU A 42 -5.26 12.75 0.41
N TRP A 43 -5.63 11.87 1.34
CA TRP A 43 -4.68 11.17 2.20
C TRP A 43 -4.34 9.82 1.57
N LEU A 44 -3.04 9.57 1.41
CA LEU A 44 -2.49 8.39 0.78
C LEU A 44 -1.61 7.62 1.75
N LYS A 45 -1.69 6.29 1.69
CA LYS A 45 -0.73 5.37 2.32
C LYS A 45 -0.11 4.50 1.23
N GLN A 46 1.20 4.56 1.09
CA GLN A 46 1.97 3.77 0.14
C GLN A 46 2.19 2.34 0.65
N TRP A 47 2.67 1.46 -0.25
CA TRP A 47 2.92 0.05 0.06
C TRP A 47 4.14 -0.19 0.95
N ASP A 48 5.02 0.80 1.05
CA ASP A 48 6.16 0.87 1.98
C ASP A 48 5.77 1.39 3.38
N GLY A 49 4.49 1.73 3.60
CA GLY A 49 3.99 2.25 4.87
C GLY A 49 4.01 3.77 4.99
N GLN A 50 4.76 4.50 4.16
CA GLN A 50 4.76 5.97 4.20
C GLN A 50 3.39 6.56 3.86
N THR A 51 3.08 7.72 4.46
CA THR A 51 1.81 8.41 4.28
C THR A 51 2.02 9.84 3.82
N PHE A 52 1.18 10.28 2.88
CA PHE A 52 1.29 11.59 2.25
C PHE A 52 -0.08 12.23 2.12
N LYS A 53 -0.07 13.57 2.05
CA LYS A 53 -1.27 14.37 1.78
C LYS A 53 -1.07 15.08 0.46
N LEU A 54 -2.00 14.88 -0.47
CA LEU A 54 -2.04 15.61 -1.73
C LEU A 54 -3.17 16.64 -1.71
N PRO A 55 -2.90 17.88 -2.12
CA PRO A 55 -3.95 18.86 -2.30
C PRO A 55 -4.80 18.49 -3.53
N PRO A 56 -6.09 18.86 -3.58
CA PRO A 56 -7.02 18.42 -4.62
C PRO A 56 -6.56 18.78 -6.04
N HIS A 57 -5.94 19.94 -6.24
CA HIS A 57 -5.48 20.40 -7.56
C HIS A 57 -4.28 19.61 -8.11
N ARG A 58 -3.63 18.77 -7.29
CA ARG A 58 -2.55 17.87 -7.73
C ARG A 58 -3.07 16.49 -8.14
N VAL A 59 -4.36 16.21 -7.95
CA VAL A 59 -4.95 14.89 -8.21
C VAL A 59 -5.86 14.99 -9.41
N ASN A 60 -5.50 14.31 -10.49
CA ASN A 60 -6.31 14.25 -11.71
C ASN A 60 -7.40 13.19 -11.58
N ALA A 61 -7.07 12.00 -11.05
CA ALA A 61 -7.99 10.89 -10.92
C ALA A 61 -7.62 9.95 -9.76
N VAL A 62 -8.62 9.26 -9.21
CA VAL A 62 -8.44 8.17 -8.24
C VAL A 62 -9.25 6.95 -8.70
N GLN A 63 -8.54 5.90 -9.12
CA GLN A 63 -9.13 4.64 -9.52
C GLN A 63 -9.00 3.61 -8.39
N ARG A 64 -10.13 3.24 -7.78
CA ARG A 64 -10.15 2.24 -6.71
C ARG A 64 -9.95 0.83 -7.26
N ILE A 65 -9.04 0.09 -6.64
CA ILE A 65 -8.82 -1.33 -6.94
C ILE A 65 -9.76 -2.17 -6.08
N ARG A 66 -10.39 -3.16 -6.72
CA ARG A 66 -11.33 -4.06 -6.03
C ARG A 66 -10.58 -5.03 -5.11
N LYS A 67 -11.15 -5.22 -3.93
CA LYS A 67 -10.77 -6.28 -2.99
C LYS A 67 -11.69 -7.48 -3.15
N GLU A 68 -11.17 -8.67 -2.89
CA GLU A 68 -11.93 -9.90 -2.74
C GLU A 68 -11.76 -10.46 -1.33
N ARG A 69 -12.77 -11.19 -0.83
CA ARG A 69 -12.63 -12.04 0.35
C ARG A 69 -12.13 -13.40 -0.10
N TYR A 70 -11.16 -13.97 0.60
CA TYR A 70 -10.57 -15.26 0.24
C TYR A 70 -10.42 -16.16 1.47
N GLY A 71 -10.05 -17.42 1.23
CA GLY A 71 -9.70 -18.36 2.31
C GLY A 71 -10.86 -18.73 3.24
N VAL A 72 -10.46 -19.23 4.41
CA VAL A 72 -11.35 -19.63 5.50
C VAL A 72 -11.64 -18.41 6.38
N ALA A 73 -12.85 -18.34 6.92
CA ALA A 73 -13.18 -17.31 7.90
C ALA A 73 -12.40 -17.57 9.20
N ASP A 74 -11.97 -16.50 9.85
CA ASP A 74 -11.40 -16.57 11.20
C ASP A 74 -12.45 -16.95 12.25
N ASP A 75 -12.04 -17.08 13.52
CA ASP A 75 -12.93 -17.38 14.66
C ASP A 75 -14.06 -16.37 14.86
N ARG A 76 -14.00 -15.20 14.20
CA ARG A 76 -15.03 -14.15 14.21
C ARG A 76 -15.94 -14.22 12.99
N GLY A 77 -15.80 -15.24 12.15
CA GLY A 77 -16.56 -15.40 10.91
C GLY A 77 -16.12 -14.44 9.79
N MET A 78 -15.01 -13.74 9.96
CA MET A 78 -14.50 -12.77 8.98
C MET A 78 -13.50 -13.45 8.05
N LYS A 79 -13.76 -13.38 6.75
CA LYS A 79 -12.80 -13.85 5.74
C LYS A 79 -11.73 -12.79 5.51
N PRO A 80 -10.45 -13.18 5.40
CA PRO A 80 -9.39 -12.24 5.05
C PRO A 80 -9.66 -11.63 3.67
N GLN A 81 -9.17 -10.41 3.46
CA GLN A 81 -9.34 -9.67 2.22
C GLN A 81 -8.00 -9.46 1.53
N ARG A 82 -8.01 -9.47 0.21
CA ARG A 82 -6.85 -9.16 -0.63
C ARG A 82 -7.27 -8.42 -1.88
N ILE A 83 -6.33 -7.86 -2.62
CA ILE A 83 -6.63 -7.31 -3.95
C ILE A 83 -7.14 -8.44 -4.86
N ALA A 84 -8.27 -8.22 -5.53
CA ALA A 84 -8.91 -9.24 -6.36
C ALA A 84 -8.04 -9.65 -7.56
N ASP A 85 -7.48 -8.65 -8.23
CA ASP A 85 -6.66 -8.87 -9.42
C ASP A 85 -5.25 -9.37 -9.05
N LYS A 86 -4.83 -10.47 -9.68
CA LYS A 86 -3.52 -11.10 -9.44
C LYS A 86 -2.35 -10.21 -9.88
N ASN A 87 -2.49 -9.44 -10.95
CA ASN A 87 -1.43 -8.56 -11.44
C ASN A 87 -1.18 -7.41 -10.46
N TRP A 88 -2.27 -6.81 -9.96
CA TRP A 88 -2.17 -5.77 -8.94
C TRP A 88 -1.60 -6.30 -7.62
N ARG A 89 -1.97 -7.53 -7.22
CA ARG A 89 -1.33 -8.18 -6.06
C ARG A 89 0.16 -8.36 -6.22
N ARG A 90 0.61 -8.87 -7.37
CA ARG A 90 2.05 -9.07 -7.63
C ARG A 90 2.79 -7.73 -7.55
N ARG A 91 2.27 -6.70 -8.21
CA ARG A 91 2.86 -5.36 -8.20
C ARG A 91 2.96 -4.76 -6.80
N ALA A 92 1.93 -4.94 -5.97
CA ALA A 92 1.95 -4.45 -4.58
C ALA A 92 3.04 -5.16 -3.76
N ARG A 93 3.18 -6.48 -3.92
CA ARG A 93 4.24 -7.24 -3.23
C ARG A 93 5.64 -6.80 -3.64
N GLU A 94 5.86 -6.55 -4.92
CA GLU A 94 7.13 -6.06 -5.45
C GLU A 94 7.50 -4.72 -4.79
N MET A 95 6.55 -3.79 -4.64
CA MET A 95 6.78 -2.50 -3.97
C MET A 95 7.05 -2.63 -2.47
N THR A 96 6.32 -3.51 -1.77
CA THR A 96 6.57 -3.78 -0.36
C THR A 96 7.93 -4.45 -0.14
N ALA A 97 8.35 -5.36 -1.04
CA ALA A 97 9.63 -6.06 -0.96
C ALA A 97 10.82 -5.16 -1.32
N GLU A 98 10.73 -4.37 -2.38
CA GLU A 98 11.79 -3.43 -2.82
C GLU A 98 12.19 -2.46 -1.69
N THR A 99 11.24 -2.09 -0.84
CA THR A 99 11.52 -1.24 0.33
C THR A 99 12.16 -2.03 1.49
N ALA A 100 11.76 -3.28 1.69
CA ALA A 100 12.33 -4.14 2.73
C ALA A 100 13.81 -4.45 2.47
N ASP A 101 14.19 -4.63 1.20
CA ASP A 101 15.58 -4.84 0.79
C ASP A 101 16.42 -3.54 0.86
N ALA A 102 15.79 -2.36 0.74
CA ALA A 102 16.48 -1.06 0.84
C ALA A 102 16.81 -0.64 2.29
N ASP A 103 16.05 -1.09 3.28
CA ASP A 103 16.35 -0.92 4.73
C ASP A 103 17.29 -2.02 5.26
N GLY A 104 17.57 -3.05 4.44
CA GLY A 104 18.50 -4.16 4.71
C GLY A 104 19.93 -3.92 4.22
N ALA A 105 20.26 -2.75 3.69
CA ALA A 105 21.65 -2.36 3.37
C ALA A 105 22.34 -1.77 4.62
N GLY A 106 22.52 -2.61 5.64
CA GLY A 106 23.05 -2.18 6.92
C GLY A 106 23.65 -3.27 7.80
N GLU A 107 23.99 -4.46 7.29
CA GLU A 107 24.82 -5.38 8.09
C GLU A 107 25.59 -6.39 7.22
N ALA A 108 26.87 -6.08 6.98
CA ALA A 108 28.01 -6.99 6.77
C ALA A 108 29.23 -6.09 6.42
N VAL A 109 30.38 -6.07 7.09
CA VAL A 109 30.99 -6.90 8.13
C VAL A 109 32.09 -6.06 8.76
N VAL A 110 32.11 -5.93 10.09
CA VAL A 110 33.37 -5.69 10.82
C VAL A 110 34.11 -7.01 10.81
N GLY A 111 35.17 -7.10 10.03
CA GLY A 111 36.19 -8.13 10.13
C GLY A 111 37.53 -7.43 10.30
N ASP A 112 37.88 -7.17 11.55
CA ASP A 112 39.25 -6.88 12.00
C ASP A 112 39.91 -8.23 12.26
N ASP A 113 40.86 -8.63 11.38
CA ASP A 113 42.09 -9.40 11.67
C ASP A 113 43.01 -9.39 10.44
#